data_AF-M7U1P9-F1
#
_entry.id   AF-M7U1P9-F1
#
_cell.length_a   1.000
_cell.length_b   1.000
_cell.length_c   1.000
_cell.angle_alpha   90.00
_cell.angle_beta   90.00
_cell.angle_gamma   90.00
#
_symmetry.space_group_name_H-M   'P 1'
#
loop_
_entity.id
_entity.type
_entity.pdbx_description
1 polymer ?
#
loop_
_entity_poly.entity_id
_entity_poly.type
_entity_poly.pdbx_seq_one_letter_code
_entity_poly.pdbx_strand_id
1 'polypeptide(L)'
;MGGGVAADFAVAFPGMVREVVLLAPGGLIREKHFGWKGKMMRMWWFPDGLWAWILRRRVSGAYDNMPNSPSPLPTSLQTSDPQVEDKQYKNQGQVDSELATAVPASSHSTSSDTRLSFDDTPISSLLPHITVGQVMRWQTTQHRGYANAFASSIMHASISGREETYKSLWGRSEKQEKKEHHKREKTLIIVGEDDDVIVAKELREDLNMVVGERFGSRDDEAEAFDRRIAWKVIENAGHEFPLTRGEEVAGLIGKFLGI
;
A
#
# COMPACT_ATOMS: atom_id res chain seq x y z
N MET A 1 3.71 -2.94 0.27
CA MET A 1 4.79 -3.89 0.69
C MET A 1 6.13 -3.19 0.95
N GLY A 2 6.63 -2.37 0.02
CA GLY A 2 7.98 -1.79 0.10
C GLY A 2 8.28 -0.96 1.36
N GLY A 3 7.29 -0.22 1.88
CA GLY A 3 7.50 0.67 3.03
C GLY A 3 7.99 -0.03 4.31
N GLY A 4 7.45 -1.21 4.63
CA GLY A 4 7.90 -1.97 5.81
C GLY A 4 9.31 -2.53 5.66
N VAL A 5 9.69 -2.96 4.45
CA VAL A 5 11.05 -3.42 4.14
C VAL A 5 12.05 -2.26 4.24
N ALA A 6 11.69 -1.09 3.69
CA ALA A 6 12.50 0.11 3.79
C ALA A 6 12.70 0.54 5.26
N ALA A 7 11.65 0.44 6.08
CA ALA A 7 11.73 0.74 7.50
C ALA A 7 12.64 -0.26 8.25
N ASP A 8 12.46 -1.57 8.02
CA ASP A 8 13.33 -2.59 8.61
C ASP A 8 14.80 -2.39 8.22
N PHE A 9 15.08 -2.10 6.95
CA PHE A 9 16.43 -1.81 6.46
C PHE A 9 17.03 -0.57 7.14
N ALA A 10 16.27 0.53 7.21
CA ALA A 10 16.74 1.75 7.86
C ALA A 10 17.03 1.56 9.35
N VAL A 11 16.25 0.71 10.04
CA VAL A 11 16.48 0.36 11.45
C VAL A 11 17.70 -0.54 11.62
N ALA A 12 17.90 -1.52 10.71
CA ALA A 12 19.03 -2.44 10.75
C ALA A 12 20.37 -1.76 10.43
N PHE A 13 20.36 -0.74 9.56
CA PHE A 13 21.55 -0.04 9.08
C PHE A 13 21.49 1.47 9.36
N PRO A 14 21.53 1.89 10.65
CA PRO A 14 21.33 3.29 11.04
C PRO A 14 22.30 4.26 10.35
N GLY A 15 23.58 3.90 10.28
CA GLY A 15 24.63 4.74 9.69
C GLY A 15 24.68 4.76 8.15
N MET A 16 23.93 3.91 7.45
CA MET A 16 23.91 3.88 5.97
C MET A 16 22.77 4.69 5.37
N VAL A 17 21.72 4.96 6.15
CA VAL A 17 20.51 5.62 5.66
C VAL A 17 20.35 6.95 6.38
N ARG A 18 20.55 8.06 5.66
CA ARG A 18 20.40 9.42 6.18
C ARG A 18 18.94 9.87 6.25
N GLU A 19 18.17 9.55 5.21
CA GLU A 19 16.78 9.99 5.02
C GLU A 19 15.94 8.80 4.57
N VAL A 20 14.67 8.77 5.00
CA VAL A 20 13.71 7.73 4.63
C VAL A 20 12.49 8.41 4.02
N VAL A 21 12.13 7.94 2.83
CA VAL A 21 10.92 8.33 2.10
C VAL A 21 10.09 7.07 1.93
N LEU A 22 8.82 7.13 2.34
CA LEU A 22 7.89 6.02 2.23
C LEU A 22 6.66 6.45 1.43
N LEU A 23 6.35 5.68 0.38
CA LEU A 23 5.17 5.85 -0.46
C LEU A 23 4.15 4.77 -0.10
N ALA A 24 2.95 5.17 0.33
CA ALA A 24 1.91 4.29 0.85
C ALA A 24 2.50 3.12 1.67
N PRO A 25 3.22 3.41 2.78
CA PRO A 25 3.93 2.38 3.48
C PRO A 25 3.00 1.38 4.17
N GLY A 26 3.36 0.10 4.07
CA GLY A 26 2.84 -0.93 4.97
C GLY A 26 3.60 -0.97 6.30
N GLY A 27 3.22 -1.91 7.16
CA GLY A 27 3.82 -2.18 8.47
C GLY A 27 2.95 -1.74 9.64
N LEU A 28 2.10 -0.74 9.41
CA LEU A 28 1.09 -0.27 10.37
C LEU A 28 -0.33 -0.54 9.86
N ILE A 29 -0.51 -1.40 8.84
CA ILE A 29 -1.85 -1.76 8.38
C ILE A 29 -2.56 -2.49 9.52
N ARG A 30 -3.69 -1.95 9.96
CA ARG A 30 -4.44 -2.49 11.09
C ARG A 30 -4.96 -3.88 10.79
N GLU A 31 -4.87 -4.74 11.79
CA GLU A 31 -5.25 -6.14 11.61
C GLU A 31 -6.72 -6.34 11.25
N LYS A 32 -7.62 -5.41 11.59
CA LYS A 32 -9.04 -5.51 11.22
C LYS A 32 -9.30 -5.56 9.69
N HIS A 33 -8.35 -5.11 8.87
CA HIS A 33 -8.40 -5.28 7.41
C HIS A 33 -8.04 -6.70 7.00
N PHE A 34 -7.22 -7.40 7.79
CA PHE A 34 -7.03 -8.84 7.71
C PHE A 34 -8.11 -9.50 8.57
N GLY A 35 -9.24 -9.86 7.97
CA GLY A 35 -10.31 -10.52 8.71
C GLY A 35 -9.84 -11.74 9.54
N TRP A 36 -10.77 -12.22 10.37
CA TRP A 36 -10.50 -13.24 11.40
C TRP A 36 -9.79 -14.50 10.85
N LYS A 37 -10.03 -14.89 9.59
CA LYS A 37 -9.42 -16.09 8.99
C LYS A 37 -7.95 -15.86 8.68
N GLY A 38 -7.58 -14.72 8.12
CA GLY A 38 -6.20 -14.31 7.86
C GLY A 38 -5.37 -14.16 9.14
N LYS A 39 -5.98 -13.72 10.26
CA LYS A 39 -5.33 -13.66 11.58
C LYS A 39 -5.07 -15.06 12.17
N MET A 40 -6.04 -15.97 12.04
CA MET A 40 -5.92 -17.36 12.49
C MET A 40 -4.97 -18.19 11.61
N MET A 41 -4.84 -17.85 10.32
CA MET A 41 -4.00 -18.55 9.35
C MET A 41 -2.56 -18.04 9.29
N ARG A 42 -2.26 -16.86 9.84
CA ARG A 42 -0.89 -16.36 10.05
C ARG A 42 -0.27 -16.87 11.36
N MET A 43 -1.00 -17.67 12.12
CA MET A 43 -0.47 -18.33 13.32
C MET A 43 0.35 -19.56 12.92
N TRP A 44 1.44 -19.80 13.66
CA TRP A 44 2.52 -20.78 13.37
C TRP A 44 2.07 -22.21 13.02
N TRP A 45 0.83 -22.60 13.32
CA TRP A 45 0.34 -23.96 13.07
C TRP A 45 -0.24 -24.19 11.67
N PHE A 46 -0.45 -23.14 10.85
CA PHE A 46 -1.07 -23.32 9.54
C PHE A 46 -0.01 -23.70 8.48
N PRO A 47 -0.22 -24.76 7.66
CA PRO A 47 0.79 -25.16 6.68
C PRO A 47 1.01 -24.09 5.60
N ASP A 48 2.23 -23.55 5.52
CA ASP A 48 2.60 -22.50 4.55
C ASP A 48 2.22 -22.86 3.11
N GLY A 49 2.36 -24.14 2.73
CA GLY A 49 2.01 -24.63 1.39
C GLY A 49 0.50 -24.57 1.08
N LEU A 50 -0.36 -24.72 2.08
CA LEU A 50 -1.81 -24.66 1.91
C LEU A 50 -2.28 -23.22 1.71
N TRP A 51 -1.71 -22.28 2.48
CA TRP A 51 -2.04 -20.86 2.33
C TRP A 51 -1.50 -20.28 1.02
N ALA A 52 -0.25 -20.60 0.65
CA ALA A 52 0.31 -20.23 -0.64
C ALA A 52 -0.54 -20.78 -1.80
N TRP A 53 -1.12 -21.98 -1.66
CA TRP A 53 -2.04 -22.55 -2.64
C TRP A 53 -3.37 -21.79 -2.75
N ILE A 54 -3.97 -21.38 -1.62
CA ILE A 54 -5.21 -20.56 -1.60
C ILE A 54 -4.97 -19.20 -2.26
N LEU A 55 -3.91 -18.49 -1.86
CA LEU A 55 -3.55 -17.19 -2.44
C LEU A 55 -3.22 -17.35 -3.92
N ARG A 56 -2.48 -18.37 -4.32
CA ARG A 56 -2.20 -18.66 -5.73
C ARG A 56 -3.48 -18.83 -6.55
N ARG A 57 -4.44 -19.61 -6.03
CA ARG A 57 -5.70 -19.87 -6.74
C ARG A 57 -6.51 -18.59 -6.93
N ARG A 58 -6.47 -17.66 -5.96
CA ARG A 58 -7.19 -16.39 -6.06
C ARG A 58 -6.43 -15.32 -6.86
N VAL A 59 -5.11 -15.24 -6.76
CA VAL A 59 -4.27 -14.38 -7.61
C VAL A 59 -4.43 -14.77 -9.08
N SER A 60 -4.48 -16.06 -9.39
CA SER A 60 -4.75 -16.53 -10.76
C SER A 60 -6.20 -16.20 -11.15
N GLY A 61 -7.17 -16.53 -10.29
CA GLY A 61 -8.60 -16.30 -10.55
C GLY A 61 -9.03 -14.83 -10.65
N ALA A 62 -8.33 -13.90 -9.99
CA ALA A 62 -8.61 -12.47 -10.05
C ALA A 62 -8.43 -11.92 -11.46
N TYR A 63 -7.50 -12.49 -12.21
CA TYR A 63 -7.15 -12.02 -13.56
C TYR A 63 -7.68 -12.93 -14.66
N ASP A 64 -8.26 -14.09 -14.35
CA ASP A 64 -8.82 -15.03 -15.34
C ASP A 64 -9.97 -14.41 -16.17
N ASN A 65 -10.78 -13.53 -15.56
CA ASN A 65 -11.94 -12.89 -16.20
C ASN A 65 -11.64 -11.56 -16.90
N MET A 66 -10.39 -11.09 -16.90
CA MET A 66 -10.04 -9.81 -17.55
C MET A 66 -10.21 -9.90 -19.09
N PRO A 67 -10.74 -8.87 -19.77
CA PRO A 67 -10.82 -8.86 -21.23
C PRO A 67 -9.41 -8.85 -21.87
N ASN A 68 -9.25 -9.52 -23.02
CA ASN A 68 -7.98 -9.51 -23.77
C ASN A 68 -7.74 -8.19 -24.54
N SER A 69 -8.73 -7.29 -24.60
CA SER A 69 -8.64 -6.02 -25.34
C SER A 69 -8.41 -4.85 -24.39
N PRO A 70 -7.60 -3.84 -24.78
CA PRO A 70 -7.58 -2.57 -24.07
C PRO A 70 -8.98 -1.97 -24.12
N SER A 71 -9.53 -1.60 -22.96
CA SER A 71 -10.72 -0.74 -22.90
C SER A 71 -10.43 0.51 -23.75
N PRO A 72 -11.35 0.92 -24.64
CA PRO A 72 -11.15 2.14 -25.40
C PRO A 72 -10.99 3.30 -24.41
N LEU A 73 -9.98 4.15 -24.63
CA LEU A 73 -9.82 5.43 -23.92
C LEU A 73 -11.18 6.14 -23.85
N PRO A 74 -11.50 6.86 -22.75
CA PRO A 74 -12.71 7.66 -22.68
C PRO A 74 -12.60 8.81 -23.69
N THR A 75 -13.08 8.56 -24.90
CA THR A 75 -13.35 9.59 -25.90
C THR A 75 -14.69 10.20 -25.52
N SER A 76 -14.62 11.41 -24.97
CA SER A 76 -15.65 12.48 -24.92
C SER A 76 -17.11 12.08 -25.15
N LEU A 77 -17.94 12.36 -24.13
CA LEU A 77 -19.34 12.82 -24.18
C LEU A 77 -20.20 12.23 -25.31
N GLN A 78 -21.05 11.26 -24.98
CA GLN A 78 -22.41 11.24 -25.52
C GLN A 78 -23.38 10.50 -24.59
N THR A 79 -24.47 11.22 -24.32
CA THR A 79 -25.63 10.91 -23.49
C THR A 79 -26.49 9.81 -24.13
N SER A 80 -26.88 8.80 -23.36
CA SER A 80 -28.17 8.14 -23.54
C SER A 80 -28.58 7.33 -22.30
N ASP A 81 -29.85 7.51 -21.94
CA ASP A 81 -30.61 7.18 -20.72
C ASP A 81 -30.91 5.66 -20.53
N PRO A 82 -31.59 5.24 -19.43
CA PRO A 82 -31.32 4.00 -18.72
C PRO A 82 -32.37 2.91 -19.00
N GLN A 83 -32.07 1.66 -18.62
CA GLN A 83 -32.99 0.66 -18.02
C GLN A 83 -32.44 -0.76 -18.26
N VAL A 84 -31.87 -1.39 -17.23
CA VAL A 84 -32.12 -2.81 -16.92
C VAL A 84 -31.97 -2.98 -15.40
N GLU A 85 -32.96 -3.62 -14.79
CA GLU A 85 -33.11 -3.87 -13.35
C GLU A 85 -32.05 -4.84 -12.80
N ASP A 86 -31.32 -4.40 -11.75
CA ASP A 86 -30.48 -5.27 -10.92
C ASP A 86 -31.27 -5.77 -9.70
N LYS A 87 -31.65 -7.05 -9.73
CA LYS A 87 -31.94 -7.80 -8.52
C LYS A 87 -30.85 -8.84 -8.34
N GLN A 88 -30.33 -8.86 -7.10
CA GLN A 88 -29.76 -10.03 -6.42
C GLN A 88 -28.24 -10.23 -6.56
N TYR A 89 -27.44 -9.55 -5.74
CA TYR A 89 -26.26 -10.12 -5.04
C TYR A 89 -25.88 -9.30 -3.79
N LYS A 90 -26.81 -9.12 -2.85
CA LYS A 90 -26.48 -8.72 -1.46
C LYS A 90 -26.22 -9.99 -0.66
N ASN A 91 -25.00 -10.52 -0.66
CA ASN A 91 -24.47 -11.43 0.39
C ASN A 91 -22.98 -11.80 0.22
N GLN A 92 -22.19 -11.02 -0.54
CA GLN A 92 -20.76 -11.29 -0.74
C GLN A 92 -19.83 -10.31 0.02
N GLY A 93 -20.34 -9.25 0.64
CA GLY A 93 -19.53 -8.12 1.14
C GLY A 93 -18.65 -8.36 2.37
N GLN A 94 -18.54 -9.59 2.89
CA GLN A 94 -17.80 -9.88 4.13
C GLN A 94 -16.67 -10.90 3.96
N VAL A 95 -16.52 -11.49 2.76
CA VAL A 95 -15.44 -12.45 2.42
C VAL A 95 -14.30 -11.82 1.60
N ASP A 96 -14.38 -10.50 1.36
CA ASP A 96 -13.53 -9.80 0.38
C ASP A 96 -12.48 -8.85 0.98
N SER A 97 -12.62 -8.46 2.26
CA SER A 97 -11.70 -7.49 2.87
C SER A 97 -10.29 -8.03 3.11
N GLU A 98 -10.11 -9.33 3.37
CA GLU A 98 -8.78 -9.87 3.74
C GLU A 98 -7.79 -9.95 2.57
N LEU A 99 -8.29 -9.95 1.33
CA LEU A 99 -7.49 -10.23 0.14
C LEU A 99 -7.39 -9.06 -0.84
N ALA A 100 -8.30 -8.09 -0.75
CA ALA A 100 -8.19 -6.80 -1.44
C ALA A 100 -6.99 -5.96 -0.91
N THR A 101 -6.58 -6.16 0.34
CA THR A 101 -5.39 -5.49 0.91
C THR A 101 -4.07 -6.13 0.46
N ALA A 102 -4.12 -7.39 -0.02
CA ALA A 102 -2.92 -8.16 -0.38
C ALA A 102 -2.64 -8.16 -1.89
N VAL A 103 -3.70 -8.26 -2.70
CA VAL A 103 -3.65 -8.06 -4.15
C VAL A 103 -4.27 -6.68 -4.39
N PRO A 104 -3.54 -5.70 -4.97
CA PRO A 104 -4.09 -4.37 -5.26
C PRO A 104 -5.15 -4.37 -6.38
N ALA A 105 -5.83 -5.50 -6.63
CA ALA A 105 -6.99 -5.55 -7.50
C ALA A 105 -8.14 -4.85 -6.77
N SER A 106 -8.50 -3.65 -7.24
CA SER A 106 -9.62 -2.90 -6.69
C SER A 106 -10.89 -3.74 -6.81
N SER A 107 -11.61 -3.95 -5.71
CA SER A 107 -13.03 -4.28 -5.79
C SER A 107 -13.70 -3.23 -6.67
N HIS A 108 -14.38 -3.65 -7.74
CA HIS A 108 -15.00 -2.76 -8.72
C HIS A 108 -15.79 -1.65 -8.00
N SER A 109 -15.28 -0.42 -8.06
CA SER A 109 -15.99 0.74 -7.56
C SER A 109 -17.20 0.95 -8.46
N THR A 110 -18.40 0.62 -7.96
CA THR A 110 -19.68 0.90 -8.64
C THR A 110 -20.09 2.37 -8.53
N SER A 111 -19.14 3.28 -8.41
CA SER A 111 -19.38 4.70 -8.26
C SER A 111 -18.90 5.41 -9.50
N SER A 112 -19.79 6.21 -10.08
CA SER A 112 -19.69 6.99 -11.32
C SER A 112 -18.59 8.07 -11.34
N ASP A 113 -17.52 7.90 -10.58
CA ASP A 113 -16.37 8.79 -10.63
C ASP A 113 -15.47 8.38 -11.79
N THR A 114 -14.94 9.37 -12.50
CA THR A 114 -13.99 9.23 -13.62
C THR A 114 -12.60 8.75 -13.15
N ARG A 115 -12.56 7.88 -12.13
CA ARG A 115 -11.37 7.36 -11.49
C ARG A 115 -10.90 6.09 -12.21
N LEU A 116 -9.63 6.06 -12.57
CA LEU A 116 -9.00 4.87 -13.14
C LEU A 116 -8.78 3.86 -12.00
N SER A 117 -9.28 2.64 -12.18
CA SER A 117 -8.92 1.52 -11.29
C SER A 117 -7.41 1.24 -11.36
N PHE A 118 -6.85 0.73 -10.27
CA PHE A 118 -5.47 0.24 -10.23
C PHE A 118 -5.17 -0.74 -11.40
N ASP A 119 -6.12 -1.64 -11.71
CA ASP A 119 -5.93 -2.64 -12.77
C ASP A 119 -5.97 -2.03 -14.19
N ASP A 120 -6.65 -0.89 -14.36
CA ASP A 120 -6.74 -0.14 -15.61
C ASP A 120 -5.61 0.90 -15.77
N THR A 121 -4.77 1.06 -14.75
CA THR A 121 -3.66 2.02 -14.76
C THR A 121 -2.61 1.61 -15.79
N PRO A 122 -2.20 2.49 -16.72
CA PRO A 122 -1.09 2.21 -17.63
C PRO A 122 0.24 2.05 -16.89
N ILE A 123 1.05 1.06 -17.27
CA ILE A 123 2.35 0.82 -16.63
C ILE A 123 3.42 1.87 -17.02
N SER A 124 3.21 2.55 -18.13
CA SER A 124 4.14 3.53 -18.68
C SER A 124 3.41 4.49 -19.61
N SER A 125 3.81 5.76 -19.59
CA SER A 125 3.37 6.76 -20.55
C SER A 125 3.74 6.41 -22.00
N LEU A 126 4.80 5.60 -22.20
CA LEU A 126 5.23 5.13 -23.52
C LEU A 126 4.39 3.95 -24.03
N LEU A 127 3.73 3.22 -23.13
CA LEU A 127 2.92 2.05 -23.44
C LEU A 127 1.52 2.20 -22.81
N PRO A 128 0.73 3.22 -23.21
CA PRO A 128 -0.53 3.57 -22.55
C PRO A 128 -1.61 2.48 -22.70
N HIS A 129 -1.43 1.57 -23.66
CA HIS A 129 -2.33 0.46 -23.94
C HIS A 129 -2.02 -0.80 -23.12
N ILE A 130 -0.94 -0.79 -22.32
CA ILE A 130 -0.56 -1.88 -21.43
C ILE A 130 -0.86 -1.46 -19.99
N THR A 131 -1.84 -2.11 -19.37
CA THR A 131 -2.26 -1.80 -18.00
C THR A 131 -1.62 -2.72 -16.97
N VAL A 132 -1.64 -2.31 -15.71
CA VAL A 132 -1.16 -3.12 -14.58
C VAL A 132 -1.89 -4.46 -14.55
N GLY A 133 -3.21 -4.48 -14.68
CA GLY A 133 -3.98 -5.72 -14.65
C GLY A 133 -3.65 -6.65 -15.81
N GLN A 134 -3.37 -6.13 -17.01
CA GLN A 134 -2.92 -6.95 -18.14
C GLN A 134 -1.54 -7.58 -17.88
N VAL A 135 -0.60 -6.83 -17.31
CA VAL A 135 0.71 -7.37 -16.92
C VAL A 135 0.56 -8.43 -15.83
N MET A 136 -0.26 -8.16 -14.81
CA MET A 136 -0.51 -9.11 -13.73
C MET A 136 -1.13 -10.41 -14.25
N ARG A 137 -2.12 -10.32 -15.14
CA ARG A 137 -2.71 -11.49 -15.84
C ARG A 137 -1.67 -12.25 -16.64
N TRP A 138 -0.85 -11.54 -17.41
CA TRP A 138 0.21 -12.19 -18.19
C TRP A 138 1.22 -12.90 -17.26
N GLN A 139 1.63 -12.27 -16.16
CA GLN A 139 2.55 -12.86 -15.19
C GLN A 139 1.96 -14.10 -14.51
N THR A 140 0.68 -14.07 -14.11
CA THR A 140 0.02 -15.22 -13.47
C THR A 140 -0.18 -16.38 -14.42
N THR A 141 -0.45 -16.12 -15.71
CA THR A 141 -0.66 -17.16 -16.72
C THR A 141 0.62 -17.74 -17.28
N GLN A 142 1.65 -16.92 -17.52
CA GLN A 142 2.89 -17.36 -18.17
C GLN A 142 3.93 -17.90 -17.19
N HIS A 143 3.99 -17.37 -15.97
CA HIS A 143 5.02 -17.74 -15.01
C HIS A 143 4.46 -18.61 -13.89
N ARG A 144 4.72 -19.93 -14.00
CA ARG A 144 4.28 -20.94 -13.02
C ARG A 144 4.64 -20.60 -11.57
N GLY A 145 5.76 -19.89 -11.35
CA GLY A 145 6.23 -19.49 -10.03
C GLY A 145 5.66 -18.16 -9.52
N TYR A 146 5.06 -17.33 -10.38
CA TYR A 146 4.69 -15.96 -10.03
C TYR A 146 3.66 -15.90 -8.90
N ALA A 147 2.55 -16.62 -9.04
CA ALA A 147 1.50 -16.63 -8.03
C ALA A 147 2.00 -17.14 -6.66
N ASN A 148 2.94 -18.11 -6.65
CA ASN A 148 3.57 -18.59 -5.43
C ASN A 148 4.51 -17.54 -4.81
N ALA A 149 5.37 -16.92 -5.63
CA ALA A 149 6.30 -15.89 -5.18
C ALA A 149 5.56 -14.65 -4.64
N PHE A 150 4.50 -14.24 -5.32
CA PHE A 150 3.63 -13.14 -4.90
C PHE A 150 2.95 -13.45 -3.56
N ALA A 151 2.32 -14.62 -3.44
CA ALA A 151 1.70 -15.07 -2.20
C ALA A 151 2.70 -15.16 -1.03
N SER A 152 3.87 -15.75 -1.28
CA SER A 152 4.95 -15.86 -0.30
C SER A 152 5.46 -14.49 0.14
N SER A 153 5.59 -13.54 -0.79
CA SER A 153 5.99 -12.18 -0.46
C SER A 153 5.02 -11.57 0.54
N ILE A 154 3.71 -11.59 0.27
CA ILE A 154 2.70 -11.03 1.18
C ILE A 154 2.79 -11.65 2.57
N MET A 155 2.99 -12.96 2.63
CA MET A 155 3.06 -13.70 3.88
C MET A 155 4.23 -13.31 4.77
N HIS A 156 5.38 -13.07 4.17
CA HIS A 156 6.61 -12.79 4.92
C HIS A 156 6.96 -11.30 4.96
N ALA A 157 6.18 -10.46 4.29
CA ALA A 157 6.43 -9.03 4.28
C ALA A 157 6.00 -8.35 5.56
N SER A 158 6.70 -7.26 5.85
CA SER A 158 6.47 -6.36 6.97
C SER A 158 5.24 -5.46 6.72
N ILE A 159 4.06 -6.07 6.49
CA ILE A 159 2.82 -5.36 6.13
C ILE A 159 2.01 -4.87 7.34
N SER A 160 2.18 -5.47 8.52
CA SER A 160 1.44 -5.13 9.75
C SER A 160 2.25 -5.49 11.00
N GLY A 161 1.87 -4.95 12.16
CA GLY A 161 2.48 -5.26 13.46
C GLY A 161 3.94 -4.84 13.58
N ARG A 162 4.32 -3.73 12.92
CA ARG A 162 5.69 -3.21 12.89
C ARG A 162 5.86 -1.93 13.70
N GLU A 163 5.03 -1.71 14.71
CA GLU A 163 5.06 -0.54 15.58
C GLU A 163 6.46 -0.31 16.17
N GLU A 164 7.12 -1.37 16.65
CA GLU A 164 8.48 -1.27 17.21
C GLU A 164 9.56 -0.96 16.16
N THR A 165 9.40 -1.45 14.92
CA THR A 165 10.26 -1.04 13.80
C THR A 165 10.08 0.45 13.53
N TYR A 166 8.83 0.92 13.42
CA TYR A 166 8.55 2.34 13.17
C TYR A 166 9.04 3.22 14.32
N LYS A 167 8.82 2.80 15.58
CA LYS A 167 9.41 3.45 16.74
C LYS A 167 10.91 3.53 16.60
N SER A 168 11.61 2.53 16.10
CA SER A 168 13.07 2.51 15.99
C SER A 168 13.65 3.35 14.83
N LEU A 169 12.83 3.89 13.91
CA LEU A 169 13.31 4.60 12.71
C LEU A 169 14.23 5.78 13.00
N TRP A 170 14.02 6.44 14.13
CA TRP A 170 14.77 7.61 14.56
C TRP A 170 15.82 7.29 15.64
N GLY A 171 16.25 6.02 15.76
CA GLY A 171 17.23 5.54 16.75
C GLY A 171 16.67 4.57 17.81
N ARG A 172 17.52 4.01 18.68
CA ARG A 172 17.12 3.01 19.70
C ARG A 172 17.11 3.53 21.15
N SER A 173 17.77 4.65 21.46
CA SER A 173 17.77 5.25 22.80
C SER A 173 18.35 6.67 22.83
N GLU A 174 17.71 7.61 23.55
CA GLU A 174 18.20 8.98 23.76
C GLU A 174 19.64 9.05 24.31
N LYS A 175 20.07 8.03 25.08
CA LYS A 175 21.43 7.97 25.67
C LYS A 175 22.52 7.59 24.66
N GLN A 176 22.16 6.87 23.60
CA GLN A 176 23.06 6.54 22.48
C GLN A 176 23.02 7.61 21.38
N GLU A 177 21.90 8.35 21.27
CA GLU A 177 21.68 9.41 20.28
C GLU A 177 22.66 10.59 20.35
N LYS A 178 23.35 10.82 21.48
CA LYS A 178 24.33 11.90 21.63
C LYS A 178 25.71 11.59 21.03
N LYS A 179 25.99 10.35 20.63
CA LYS A 179 27.33 9.91 20.18
C LYS A 179 27.45 9.71 18.67
N GLU A 180 26.35 9.62 17.93
CA GLU A 180 26.38 9.32 16.50
C GLU A 180 25.97 10.53 15.65
N HIS A 181 26.85 10.93 14.72
CA HIS A 181 26.61 12.02 13.75
C HIS A 181 25.57 11.70 12.66
N HIS A 182 24.94 10.51 12.71
CA HIS A 182 23.99 10.04 11.71
C HIS A 182 22.60 9.85 12.31
N LYS A 183 22.06 10.93 12.89
CA LYS A 183 20.68 10.95 13.40
C LYS A 183 19.71 11.17 12.25
N ARG A 184 18.80 10.22 12.05
CA ARG A 184 17.62 10.42 11.21
C ARG A 184 16.67 11.37 11.91
N GLU A 185 16.50 12.56 11.36
CA GLU A 185 15.69 13.61 12.00
C GLU A 185 14.22 13.54 11.61
N LYS A 186 13.96 13.28 10.32
CA LYS A 186 12.62 13.33 9.74
C LYS A 186 12.43 12.24 8.68
N THR A 187 11.21 11.72 8.60
CA THR A 187 10.78 10.73 7.60
C THR A 187 9.68 11.34 6.74
N LEU A 188 9.78 11.24 5.42
CA LEU A 188 8.71 11.65 4.50
C LEU A 188 7.74 10.49 4.28
N ILE A 189 6.46 10.74 4.51
CA ILE A 189 5.37 9.81 4.21
C ILE A 189 4.47 10.46 3.16
N ILE A 190 4.30 9.79 2.03
CA ILE A 190 3.38 10.19 0.96
C ILE A 190 2.29 9.11 0.85
N VAL A 191 1.02 9.53 0.84
CA VAL A 191 -0.14 8.65 0.66
C VAL A 191 -1.08 9.19 -0.41
N GLY A 192 -1.86 8.31 -1.03
CA GLY A 192 -3.02 8.70 -1.83
C GLY A 192 -4.20 9.06 -0.94
N GLU A 193 -4.99 10.05 -1.34
CA GLU A 193 -6.22 10.42 -0.64
C GLU A 193 -7.25 9.28 -0.64
N ASP A 194 -7.37 8.56 -1.75
CA ASP A 194 -8.37 7.52 -1.99
C ASP A 194 -7.74 6.11 -2.00
N ASP A 195 -6.63 5.93 -1.28
CA ASP A 195 -5.95 4.64 -1.20
C ASP A 195 -6.73 3.66 -0.30
N ASP A 196 -7.35 2.66 -0.94
CA ASP A 196 -8.11 1.59 -0.29
C ASP A 196 -7.23 0.53 0.41
N VAL A 197 -5.94 0.49 0.09
CA VAL A 197 -4.98 -0.46 0.69
C VAL A 197 -4.32 0.16 1.93
N ILE A 198 -3.87 1.41 1.80
CA ILE A 198 -3.23 2.20 2.86
C ILE A 198 -4.09 3.41 3.18
N VAL A 199 -5.07 3.19 4.05
CA VAL A 199 -6.01 4.24 4.46
C VAL A 199 -5.26 5.37 5.17
N ALA A 200 -5.16 6.52 4.50
CA ALA A 200 -4.38 7.68 4.94
C ALA A 200 -4.68 8.11 6.38
N LYS A 201 -5.96 8.15 6.75
CA LYS A 201 -6.41 8.53 8.09
C LYS A 201 -5.89 7.57 9.15
N GLU A 202 -6.02 6.26 8.92
CA GLU A 202 -5.60 5.26 9.89
C GLU A 202 -4.09 5.22 10.04
N LEU A 203 -3.36 5.25 8.93
CA LEU A 203 -1.90 5.30 8.97
C LEU A 203 -1.42 6.54 9.74
N ARG A 204 -2.07 7.69 9.56
CA ARG A 204 -1.75 8.92 10.30
C ARG A 204 -2.00 8.75 11.81
N GLU A 205 -3.13 8.18 12.20
CA GLU A 205 -3.45 7.87 13.61
C GLU A 205 -2.39 6.94 14.23
N ASP A 206 -2.03 5.87 13.53
CA ASP A 206 -1.10 4.86 14.02
C ASP A 206 0.33 5.41 14.11
N LEU A 207 0.75 6.23 13.14
CA LEU A 207 2.03 6.95 13.20
C LEU A 207 2.05 7.99 14.33
N ASN A 208 0.93 8.68 14.59
CA ASN A 208 0.84 9.63 15.69
C ASN A 208 1.02 8.93 17.04
N MET A 209 0.39 7.77 17.23
CA MET A 209 0.58 6.94 18.42
C MET A 209 2.04 6.50 18.57
N VAL A 210 2.67 5.98 17.50
CA VAL A 210 4.08 5.57 17.51
C VAL A 210 5.02 6.72 17.90
N VAL A 211 4.79 7.91 17.32
CA VAL A 211 5.62 9.09 17.60
C VAL A 211 5.35 9.62 19.01
N GLY A 212 4.09 9.66 19.45
CA GLY A 212 3.69 10.07 20.79
C GLY A 212 4.28 9.18 21.88
N GLU A 213 4.17 7.86 21.73
CA GLU A 213 4.77 6.90 22.69
C GLU A 213 6.29 7.03 22.78
N ARG A 214 6.95 7.43 21.69
CA ARG A 214 8.42 7.56 21.65
C ARG A 214 8.93 8.93 22.08
N PHE A 215 8.26 10.01 21.70
CA PHE A 215 8.78 11.38 21.78
C PHE A 215 7.85 12.37 22.47
N GLY A 216 6.61 11.98 22.80
CA GLY A 216 5.62 12.85 23.40
C GLY A 216 5.80 13.03 24.90
N SER A 217 5.83 14.28 25.36
CA SER A 217 5.27 14.68 26.66
C SER A 217 3.75 14.77 26.55
N ARG A 218 3.05 14.70 27.68
CA ARG A 218 1.58 14.65 27.77
C ARG A 218 0.85 15.82 27.07
N ASP A 219 1.56 16.90 26.71
CA ASP A 219 1.01 18.14 26.15
C ASP A 219 1.48 18.47 24.70
N ASP A 220 2.38 17.68 24.08
CA ASP A 220 3.09 18.08 22.84
C ASP A 220 3.01 17.06 21.67
N GLU A 221 2.06 16.12 21.67
CA GLU A 221 2.02 15.02 20.69
C GLU A 221 1.96 15.50 19.22
N ALA A 222 1.14 16.51 18.94
CA ALA A 222 1.01 17.07 17.58
C ALA A 222 2.33 17.70 17.09
N GLU A 223 3.04 18.39 17.98
CA GLU A 223 4.35 18.98 17.67
C GLU A 223 5.40 17.88 17.43
N ALA A 224 5.35 16.79 18.20
CA ALA A 224 6.24 15.65 18.02
C ALA A 224 6.05 14.98 16.64
N PHE A 225 4.80 14.84 16.18
CA PHE A 225 4.48 14.31 14.85
C PHE A 225 5.13 15.14 13.75
N ASP A 226 4.83 16.44 13.69
CA ASP A 226 5.32 17.32 12.60
C ASP A 226 6.84 17.50 12.62
N ARG A 227 7.48 17.32 13.78
CA ARG A 227 8.94 17.32 13.93
C ARG A 227 9.58 16.07 13.32
N ARG A 228 8.94 14.90 13.41
CA ARG A 228 9.52 13.60 13.00
C ARG A 228 9.01 13.11 11.65
N ILE A 229 7.85 13.58 11.21
CA ILE A 229 7.18 13.13 10.00
C ILE A 229 6.88 14.35 9.11
N ALA A 230 7.31 14.28 7.86
CA ALA A 230 6.79 15.13 6.80
C ALA A 230 5.63 14.37 6.14
N TRP A 231 4.40 14.80 6.36
CA TRP A 231 3.21 14.15 5.82
C TRP A 231 2.74 14.82 4.53
N LYS A 232 2.50 14.03 3.48
CA LYS A 232 1.96 14.49 2.20
C LYS A 232 0.85 13.57 1.72
N VAL A 233 -0.21 14.18 1.21
CA VAL A 233 -1.34 13.49 0.58
C VAL A 233 -1.38 13.92 -0.88
N ILE A 234 -1.52 12.96 -1.77
CA ILE A 234 -1.75 13.20 -3.20
C ILE A 234 -3.26 13.18 -3.41
N GLU A 235 -3.81 14.32 -3.80
CA GLU A 235 -5.25 14.51 -3.99
C GLU A 235 -5.76 13.68 -5.17
N ASN A 236 -6.97 13.13 -5.03
CA ASN A 236 -7.63 12.33 -6.06
C ASN A 236 -6.72 11.23 -6.63
N ALA A 237 -6.08 10.46 -5.75
CA ALA A 237 -5.16 9.38 -6.13
C ALA A 237 -5.30 8.19 -5.18
N GLY A 238 -5.33 6.99 -5.75
CA GLY A 238 -5.35 5.72 -5.01
C GLY A 238 -3.94 5.16 -4.78
N HIS A 239 -3.85 3.85 -4.53
CA HIS A 239 -2.57 3.17 -4.26
C HIS A 239 -1.56 3.26 -5.43
N GLU A 240 -2.05 3.44 -6.65
CA GLU A 240 -1.30 3.61 -7.89
C GLU A 240 -0.63 4.98 -8.04
N PHE A 241 -0.80 5.92 -7.09
CA PHE A 241 -0.28 7.28 -7.21
C PHE A 241 1.21 7.37 -7.60
N PRO A 242 2.13 6.46 -7.21
CA PRO A 242 3.52 6.54 -7.68
C PRO A 242 3.68 6.35 -9.19
N LEU A 243 2.72 5.66 -9.83
CA LEU A 243 2.66 5.44 -11.27
C LEU A 243 1.95 6.60 -11.97
N THR A 244 0.78 7.01 -11.46
CA THR A 244 -0.08 8.00 -12.12
C THR A 244 0.31 9.45 -11.85
N ARG A 245 0.99 9.72 -10.72
CA ARG A 245 1.39 11.06 -10.24
C ARG A 245 2.91 11.17 -10.06
N GLY A 246 3.67 10.45 -10.89
CA GLY A 246 5.13 10.31 -10.73
C GLY A 246 5.90 11.63 -10.65
N GLU A 247 5.54 12.64 -11.46
CA GLU A 247 6.19 13.96 -11.43
C GLU A 247 5.94 14.71 -10.11
N GLU A 248 4.71 14.68 -9.61
CA GLU A 248 4.35 15.31 -8.34
C GLU A 248 5.07 14.62 -7.18
N VAL A 249 5.05 13.29 -7.16
CA VAL A 249 5.76 12.47 -6.16
C VAL A 249 7.25 12.78 -6.19
N ALA A 250 7.88 12.75 -7.36
CA ALA A 250 9.30 13.07 -7.52
C ALA A 250 9.62 14.50 -7.04
N GLY A 251 8.76 15.47 -7.35
CA GLY A 251 8.90 16.85 -6.88
C GLY A 251 8.80 17.00 -5.37
N LEU A 252 7.92 16.24 -4.70
CA LEU A 252 7.83 16.21 -3.23
C LEU A 252 9.09 15.58 -2.61
N ILE A 253 9.62 14.52 -3.22
CA ILE A 253 10.85 13.87 -2.79
C ILE A 253 12.04 14.82 -2.95
N GLY A 254 12.20 15.47 -4.10
CA GLY A 254 13.28 16.42 -4.35
C GLY A 254 13.28 17.56 -3.33
N LYS A 255 12.12 18.16 -3.08
CA LYS A 255 11.93 19.19 -2.04
C LYS A 255 12.33 18.71 -0.64
N PHE A 256 12.02 17.47 -0.29
CA PHE A 256 12.37 16.91 1.01
C PHE A 256 13.87 16.62 1.15
N LEU A 257 14.50 16.13 0.08
CA LEU A 257 15.94 15.83 0.05
C LEU A 257 16.82 17.06 -0.22
N GLY A 258 16.22 18.19 -0.59
CA GLY A 258 16.93 19.43 -0.93
C GLY A 258 17.67 19.38 -2.27
N ILE A 259 17.13 18.64 -3.25
CA ILE A 259 17.68 18.50 -4.61
C ILE A 259 16.72 19.02 -5.68
#